data_AF-A0A3D1K6N7-F1
#
_entry.id   AF-A0A3D1K6N7-F1
#
_cell.length_a   1.000
_cell.length_b   1.000
_cell.length_c   1.000
_cell.angle_alpha   90.00
_cell.angle_beta   90.00
_cell.angle_gamma   90.00
#
_symmetry.space_group_name_H-M   'P 1'
#
loop_
_entity.id
_entity.type
_entity.pdbx_description
1 polymer ?
#
loop_
_entity_poly.entity_id
_entity_poly.type
_entity_poly.pdbx_seq_one_letter_code
_entity_poly.pdbx_strand_id
1 'polypeptide(L)'
;MAGELLPIECNGEKMFLMNVLECVDCLNHDKCEWIYGKTTGKPIQITKWAIHPHLLPESSLFKIPRFMGGLYVSTGLKDKEDEFKSILESAGLKGLKFSLVWEGK
;
A
#
# COMPACT_ATOMS: atom_id res chain seq x y z
N MET A 1 -7.46 4.33 -12.61
CA MET A 1 -6.06 4.57 -13.00
C MET A 1 -5.32 4.92 -11.72
N ALA A 2 -4.36 4.10 -11.26
CA ALA A 2 -3.84 4.17 -9.89
C ALA A 2 -2.58 5.03 -9.71
N GLY A 3 -1.92 5.43 -10.80
CA GLY A 3 -0.65 6.13 -10.73
C GLY A 3 -0.10 6.59 -12.08
N GLU A 4 1.08 7.20 -12.02
CA GLU A 4 1.84 7.74 -13.14
C GLU A 4 3.20 7.03 -13.27
N LEU A 5 3.70 6.89 -14.49
CA LEU A 5 5.04 6.40 -14.75
C LEU A 5 5.96 7.57 -15.12
N LEU A 6 6.91 7.87 -14.23
CA LEU A 6 7.88 8.93 -14.43
C LEU A 6 9.16 8.34 -15.03
N PRO A 7 9.58 8.75 -16.23
CA PRO A 7 10.81 8.24 -16.83
C PRO A 7 12.01 8.68 -15.99
N ILE A 8 12.91 7.74 -15.71
CA ILE A 8 14.16 7.99 -15.00
C ILE A 8 15.31 7.29 -15.71
N GLU A 9 16.53 7.78 -15.47
CA GLU A 9 17.75 7.06 -15.82
C GLU A 9 18.40 6.56 -14.53
N CYS A 10 18.68 5.26 -14.45
CA CYS A 10 19.32 4.64 -13.30
C CYS A 10 20.46 3.76 -13.82
N ASN A 11 21.70 4.06 -13.42
CA ASN A 11 22.90 3.36 -13.87
C ASN A 11 23.03 3.25 -15.41
N GLY A 12 22.60 4.28 -16.15
CA GLY A 12 22.62 4.30 -17.62
C GLY A 12 21.47 3.54 -18.30
N GLU A 13 20.55 2.95 -17.53
CA GLU A 13 19.35 2.29 -18.05
C GLU A 13 18.12 3.19 -17.93
N LYS A 14 17.27 3.19 -18.97
CA LYS A 14 15.97 3.86 -18.94
C LYS A 14 14.98 3.01 -18.16
N MET A 15 14.51 3.55 -17.03
CA MET A 15 13.52 2.92 -16.17
C MET A 15 12.32 3.84 -15.97
N PHE A 16 11.29 3.33 -15.30
CA PHE A 16 10.14 4.12 -14.87
C PHE A 16 9.98 4.04 -13.36
N LEU A 17 9.84 5.20 -12.72
CA LEU A 17 9.38 5.30 -11.35
C LEU A 17 7.85 5.30 -11.34
N MET A 18 7.25 4.30 -10.68
CA MET A 18 5.81 4.26 -10.47
C MET A 18 5.41 5.19 -9.32
N ASN A 19 4.73 6.29 -9.64
CA ASN A 19 4.11 7.17 -8.67
C ASN A 19 2.65 6.77 -8.46
N VAL A 20 2.38 5.99 -7.41
CA VAL A 20 1.00 5.66 -7.01
C VAL A 20 0.31 6.92 -6.46
N LEU A 21 -0.75 7.36 -7.12
CA LEU A 21 -1.51 8.56 -6.77
C LEU A 21 -2.64 8.26 -5.79
N GLU A 22 -3.16 7.03 -5.80
CA GLU A 22 -4.23 6.63 -4.89
C GLU A 22 -3.72 6.67 -3.45
N CYS A 23 -4.31 7.55 -2.64
CA CYS A 23 -3.92 7.79 -1.25
C CYS A 23 -5.19 7.93 -0.40
N VAL A 24 -5.47 6.94 0.43
CA VAL A 24 -6.71 6.87 1.21
C VAL A 24 -6.42 6.51 2.66
N ASP A 25 -7.11 7.18 3.57
CA ASP A 25 -7.11 6.82 4.99
C ASP A 25 -8.23 5.81 5.25
N CYS A 26 -7.89 4.52 5.17
CA CYS A 26 -8.80 3.43 5.48
C CYS A 26 -8.64 2.87 6.90
N LEU A 27 -7.82 3.52 7.75
CA LEU A 27 -7.53 3.04 9.09
C LEU A 27 -8.70 3.26 10.04
N ASN A 28 -8.98 2.27 10.88
CA ASN A 28 -9.77 2.46 12.08
C ASN A 28 -8.86 2.95 13.21
N HIS A 29 -8.69 4.27 13.30
CA HIS A 29 -7.77 4.91 14.24
C HIS A 29 -8.00 4.52 15.71
N ASP A 30 -9.25 4.24 16.10
CA ASP A 30 -9.64 3.84 17.45
C ASP A 30 -9.27 2.38 17.78
N LYS A 31 -9.18 1.52 16.77
CA LYS A 31 -8.86 0.09 16.92
C LYS A 31 -7.42 -0.26 16.58
N CYS A 32 -6.70 0.64 15.90
CA CYS A 32 -5.28 0.48 15.67
C CYS A 32 -4.49 0.63 16.98
N GLU A 33 -3.46 -0.19 17.16
CA GLU A 33 -2.48 0.02 18.23
C GLU A 33 -1.24 0.70 17.66
N TRP A 34 -0.76 1.71 18.38
CA TRP A 34 0.21 2.67 17.88
C TRP A 34 1.44 2.73 18.77
N ILE A 35 2.61 2.86 18.14
CA ILE A 35 3.82 3.37 18.78
C ILE A 35 3.86 4.87 18.55
N TYR A 36 4.06 5.63 19.64
CA TYR A 36 4.19 7.08 19.60
C TYR A 36 5.64 7.51 19.77
N GLY A 37 6.05 8.55 19.04
CA GLY A 37 7.37 9.15 19.18
C GLY A 37 7.54 9.77 20.57
N LYS A 38 8.58 9.39 21.30
CA LYS A 38 8.83 9.86 22.68
C LYS A 38 8.92 11.38 22.81
N THR A 39 9.43 12.06 21.79
CA THR A 39 9.64 13.52 21.80
C THR A 39 8.45 14.30 21.21
N THR A 40 7.73 13.72 20.26
CA THR A 40 6.66 14.43 19.50
C THR A 40 5.25 14.08 19.97
N GLY A 41 5.08 12.96 20.68
CA GLY A 41 3.76 12.40 21.01
C GLY A 41 2.94 12.00 19.79
N LYS A 42 3.53 11.99 18.58
CA LYS A 42 2.82 11.65 17.34
C LYS A 42 2.92 10.16 17.05
N PRO A 43 1.89 9.54 16.43
CA PRO A 43 1.98 8.16 15.97
C PRO A 43 3.09 8.04 14.93
N ILE A 44 3.98 7.07 15.11
CA ILE A 44 5.11 6.82 14.20
C ILE A 44 5.00 5.45 13.51
N GLN A 45 4.30 4.49 14.13
CA GLN A 45 4.15 3.14 13.59
C GLN A 45 2.87 2.49 14.13
N ILE A 46 2.23 1.65 13.32
CA ILE A 46 1.15 0.75 13.74
C ILE A 46 1.75 -0.60 14.12
N THR A 47 1.41 -1.10 15.31
CA THR A 47 1.76 -2.47 15.75
C THR A 47 0.62 -3.46 15.50
N LYS A 48 -0.62 -2.98 15.55
CA LYS A 48 -1.81 -3.78 15.24
C LYS A 48 -2.73 -2.99 14.34
N TRP A 49 -2.99 -3.56 13.17
CA TRP A 49 -3.78 -2.93 12.14
C TRP A 49 -5.27 -3.18 12.35
N ALA A 50 -6.05 -2.15 12.13
CA ALA A 50 -7.50 -2.23 11.99
C ALA A 50 -7.90 -1.35 10.81
N ILE A 51 -8.64 -1.94 9.86
CA ILE A 51 -9.07 -1.27 8.63
C ILE A 51 -10.59 -1.17 8.62
N HIS A 52 -11.12 -0.08 8.08
CA HIS A 52 -12.52 0.04 7.66
C HIS A 52 -12.65 -0.49 6.23
N PRO A 53 -13.22 -1.70 6.00
CA PRO A 53 -13.19 -2.32 4.68
C PRO A 53 -13.93 -1.51 3.61
N HIS A 54 -14.99 -0.81 4.00
CA HIS A 54 -15.79 0.06 3.14
C HIS A 54 -15.07 1.36 2.72
N LEU A 55 -13.89 1.65 3.29
CA LEU A 55 -13.03 2.77 2.89
C LEU A 55 -11.84 2.31 2.04
N LEU A 56 -11.70 1.00 1.77
CA LEU A 56 -10.68 0.53 0.84
C LEU A 56 -10.97 1.06 -0.56
N PRO A 57 -9.94 1.52 -1.29
CA PRO A 57 -10.17 2.13 -2.59
C PRO A 57 -10.47 1.07 -3.63
N GLU A 58 -11.08 1.49 -4.73
CA GLU A 58 -11.26 0.63 -5.89
C GLU A 58 -9.90 0.19 -6.48
N SER A 59 -8.85 0.99 -6.38
CA SER A 59 -7.51 0.54 -6.78
C SER A 59 -6.98 -0.51 -5.80
N SER A 60 -6.51 -1.63 -6.32
CA SER A 60 -5.86 -2.66 -5.49
C SER A 60 -4.48 -2.23 -4.97
N LEU A 61 -3.89 -1.14 -5.49
CA LEU A 61 -2.62 -0.57 -5.05
C LEU A 61 -2.82 0.89 -4.61
N PHE A 62 -2.41 1.22 -3.38
CA PHE A 62 -2.63 2.54 -2.78
C PHE A 62 -1.60 2.89 -1.70
N LYS A 63 -1.62 4.15 -1.25
CA LYS A 63 -0.87 4.67 -0.10
C LYS A 63 -1.83 4.96 1.05
N ILE A 64 -1.34 4.86 2.29
CA ILE A 64 -2.05 5.35 3.48
C ILE A 64 -1.34 6.63 3.95
N PRO A 65 -2.06 7.74 4.19
CA PRO A 65 -1.45 9.01 4.55
C PRO A 65 -0.71 8.93 5.89
N ARG A 66 0.27 9.82 6.07
CA ARG A 66 1.08 10.01 7.29
C ARG A 66 2.12 8.92 7.61
N PHE A 67 2.14 7.81 6.89
CA PHE A 67 3.22 6.82 7.00
C PHE A 67 4.25 7.03 5.91
N MET A 68 5.52 7.15 6.31
CA MET A 68 6.62 7.21 5.36
C MET A 68 6.80 5.83 4.71
N GLY A 69 6.56 5.74 3.41
CA GLY A 69 7.19 4.74 2.52
C GLY A 69 6.45 3.43 2.26
N GLY A 70 5.25 3.21 2.79
CA GLY A 70 4.48 2.00 2.52
C GLY A 70 3.58 2.11 1.27
N LEU A 71 3.74 1.19 0.32
CA LEU A 71 2.68 0.84 -0.63
C LEU A 71 1.87 -0.30 -0.03
N TYR A 72 0.55 -0.21 -0.17
CA TYR A 72 -0.39 -1.22 0.33
C TYR A 72 -1.15 -1.83 -0.82
N VAL A 73 -1.44 -3.12 -0.68
CA VAL A 73 -2.17 -3.89 -1.67
C VAL A 73 -3.34 -4.58 -1.00
N SER A 74 -4.53 -4.40 -1.56
CA SER A 74 -5.72 -5.17 -1.21
C SER A 74 -5.90 -6.35 -2.18
N THR A 75 -6.40 -7.46 -1.66
CA THR A 75 -6.70 -8.67 -2.43
C THR A 75 -7.99 -9.32 -1.94
N GLY A 76 -8.65 -10.09 -2.79
CA GLY A 76 -9.92 -10.75 -2.48
C GLY A 76 -11.13 -9.81 -2.46
N LEU A 77 -10.99 -8.59 -2.99
CA LEU A 77 -12.09 -7.62 -3.12
C LEU A 77 -12.63 -7.57 -4.55
N LYS A 78 -11.81 -8.00 -5.53
CA LYS A 78 -12.11 -7.91 -6.95
C LYS A 78 -11.77 -9.21 -7.66
N ASP A 79 -12.08 -9.25 -8.95
CA ASP A 79 -11.59 -10.29 -9.83
C ASP A 79 -10.07 -10.31 -9.83
N LYS A 80 -9.48 -11.50 -9.71
CA LYS A 80 -8.02 -11.69 -9.60
C LYS A 80 -7.25 -11.07 -10.77
N GLU A 81 -7.88 -10.92 -11.92
CA GLU A 81 -7.26 -10.35 -13.12
C GLU A 81 -7.06 -8.83 -13.01
N ASP A 82 -7.73 -8.17 -12.06
CA ASP A 82 -7.63 -6.72 -11.79
C ASP A 82 -6.82 -6.39 -10.53
N GLU A 83 -6.40 -7.40 -9.77
CA GLU A 83 -5.66 -7.23 -8.53
C GLU A 83 -4.14 -7.19 -8.78
N PHE A 84 -3.49 -6.11 -8.32
CA PHE A 84 -2.07 -5.84 -8.58
C PHE A 84 -1.16 -7.02 -8.23
N LYS A 85 -1.36 -7.63 -7.05
CA LYS A 85 -0.57 -8.78 -6.62
C LYS A 85 -0.76 -9.99 -7.55
N SER A 86 -2.01 -10.30 -7.90
CA SER A 86 -2.33 -11.44 -8.76
C SER A 86 -1.79 -11.28 -10.18
N ILE A 87 -1.83 -10.06 -10.75
CA ILE A 87 -1.21 -9.75 -12.04
C ILE A 87 0.32 -9.93 -12.00
N LEU A 88 0.98 -9.46 -10.95
CA LEU A 88 2.44 -9.61 -10.83
C LEU A 88 2.87 -11.07 -10.67
N GLU A 89 2.14 -11.83 -9.86
CA GLU A 89 2.40 -13.25 -9.63
C GLU A 89 2.18 -14.07 -10.90
N SER A 90 1.11 -13.81 -11.66
CA SER A 90 0.84 -14.50 -12.93
C SER A 90 1.84 -14.15 -14.03
N ALA A 91 2.36 -12.91 -14.04
CA ALA A 91 3.42 -12.48 -14.95
C ALA A 91 4.81 -13.03 -14.58
N GLY A 92 4.96 -13.71 -13.43
CA GLY A 92 6.24 -14.26 -12.98
C GLY A 92 7.26 -13.19 -12.57
N LEU A 93 6.81 -11.97 -12.30
CA LEU A 93 7.67 -10.85 -11.88
C LEU A 93 8.18 -11.07 -10.46
N LYS A 94 9.44 -10.69 -10.22
CA LYS A 94 10.16 -10.93 -8.95
C LYS A 94 10.69 -9.62 -8.38
N GLY A 95 11.09 -9.64 -7.11
CA GLY A 95 11.73 -8.51 -6.43
C GLY A 95 10.83 -7.75 -5.45
N LEU A 96 9.53 -8.08 -5.38
CA LEU A 96 8.63 -7.56 -4.36
C LEU A 96 8.45 -8.56 -3.21
N LYS A 97 8.29 -8.03 -2.00
CA LYS A 97 7.90 -8.80 -0.81
C LYS A 97 6.56 -8.29 -0.30
N PHE A 98 5.59 -9.19 -0.19
CA PHE A 98 4.28 -8.90 0.39
C PHE A 98 4.24 -9.41 1.83
N SER A 99 3.88 -8.52 2.76
CA SER A 99 3.67 -8.86 4.17
C SER A 99 2.20 -8.61 4.51
N LEU A 100 1.51 -9.63 5.01
CA LEU A 100 0.15 -9.47 5.49
C LEU A 100 0.15 -8.57 6.73
N VAL A 101 -0.60 -7.47 6.67
CA VAL A 101 -0.75 -6.52 7.79
C VAL A 101 -2.12 -6.59 8.44
N TRP A 102 -3.16 -6.97 7.68
CA TRP A 102 -4.53 -7.08 8.13
C TRP A 102 -5.31 -8.05 7.25
N GLU A 103 -6.25 -8.78 7.84
CA GLU A 103 -7.19 -9.66 7.15
C GLU A 103 -8.60 -9.37 7.69
N GLY A 104 -9.58 -9.31 6.79
CA GLY A 104 -10.98 -9.12 7.15
C GLY A 104 -11.50 -10.31 7.94
N LYS A 105 -12.27 -10.03 9.01
CA LYS A 105 -13.07 -11.03 9.72
C LYS A 105 -14.53 -10.89 9.33
#